data_AF-A0A937WU72-F1
#
_entry.id   AF-A0A937WU72-F1
#
_cell.length_a   1.000
_cell.length_b   1.000
_cell.length_c   1.000
_cell.angle_alpha   90.00
_cell.angle_beta   90.00
_cell.angle_gamma   90.00
#
_symmetry.space_group_name_H-M   'P 1'
#
loop_
_entity.id
_entity.type
_entity.pdbx_description
1 polymer ?
#
loop_
_entity_poly.entity_id
_entity_poly.type
_entity_poly.pdbx_seq_one_letter_code
_entity_poly.pdbx_strand_id
1 'polypeptide(L)'
;MEKEDKKLTVSKAQELLEIKITADDIVKYFCPLATQKEIFMALGIIKSLKLNPFTHEVHLIKYDQRNPLDIVVGYEVYLKRAERTGKLDGWQCDINKEKNVAWIKIWRKDWKEPFYWEVNLNEFDKGQATWKSIPTFMGKKVAIAQGFRLAFPDELGGMPYIKEEIEVYDMHGKSISTKPDVEIPKAIEDKEIPLQQEPPKEIEKTNVYKQILDNFAKAKKKVGEDIY
;
A
#
# COMPACT_ATOMS: atom_id res chain seq x y z
N MET A 1 15.98 33.22 -23.50
CA MET A 1 16.90 32.08 -23.64
C MET A 1 17.08 31.34 -22.32
N GLU A 2 17.44 32.01 -21.21
CA GLU A 2 17.74 31.33 -19.93
C GLU A 2 16.56 30.67 -19.19
N LYS A 3 15.31 31.04 -19.51
CA LYS A 3 14.09 30.47 -18.89
C LYS A 3 13.62 29.15 -19.52
N GLU A 4 13.96 28.90 -20.79
CA GLU A 4 13.59 27.65 -21.48
C GLU A 4 14.55 26.50 -21.13
N ASP A 5 15.84 26.80 -21.01
CA ASP A 5 16.85 25.81 -20.63
C ASP A 5 16.65 25.30 -19.18
N LYS A 6 16.23 26.18 -18.26
CA LYS A 6 15.89 25.78 -16.89
C LYS A 6 14.66 24.88 -16.84
N LYS A 7 13.66 25.13 -17.68
CA LYS A 7 12.43 24.33 -17.76
C LYS A 7 12.69 22.94 -18.33
N LEU A 8 13.56 22.86 -19.34
CA LEU A 8 13.99 21.60 -19.96
C LEU A 8 14.90 20.76 -19.02
N THR A 9 15.71 21.43 -18.19
CA THR A 9 16.60 20.75 -17.22
C THR A 9 15.82 20.20 -16.02
N VAL A 10 14.79 20.92 -15.55
CA VAL A 10 13.89 20.44 -14.48
C VAL A 10 13.02 19.28 -14.97
N SER A 11 12.50 19.33 -16.20
CA SER A 11 11.73 18.21 -16.76
C SER A 11 12.59 16.96 -16.94
N LYS A 12 13.83 17.08 -17.41
CA LYS A 12 14.79 15.96 -17.50
C LYS A 12 15.19 15.40 -16.13
N ALA A 13 15.34 16.26 -15.12
CA ALA A 13 15.63 15.83 -13.75
C ALA A 13 14.44 15.10 -13.09
N GLN A 14 13.20 15.48 -13.44
CA GLN A 14 11.99 14.76 -13.02
C GLN A 14 11.80 13.42 -13.75
N GLU A 15 12.30 13.31 -14.98
CA GLU A 15 12.29 12.06 -15.77
C GLU A 15 13.33 11.04 -15.26
N LEU A 16 14.43 11.50 -14.66
CA LEU A 16 15.54 10.65 -14.19
C LEU A 16 15.34 9.97 -12.82
N LEU A 17 14.19 10.19 -12.16
CA LEU A 17 13.81 9.46 -10.95
C LEU A 17 12.70 8.43 -11.25
N GLU A 18 12.78 7.75 -12.40
CA GLU A 18 12.10 6.46 -12.52
C GLU A 18 12.67 5.52 -11.47
N ILE A 19 11.94 5.37 -10.37
CA ILE A 19 12.30 4.44 -9.31
C ILE A 19 12.15 3.04 -9.89
N LYS A 20 13.27 2.44 -10.31
CA LYS A 20 13.34 1.07 -10.80
C LYS A 20 13.18 0.10 -9.63
N ILE A 21 11.98 0.01 -9.09
CA ILE A 21 11.61 -1.05 -8.14
C ILE A 21 11.27 -2.30 -8.93
N THR A 22 12.00 -3.37 -8.66
CA THR A 22 11.73 -4.69 -9.23
C THR A 22 10.87 -5.52 -8.28
N ALA A 23 10.27 -6.60 -8.82
CA ALA A 23 9.51 -7.55 -8.01
C ALA A 23 10.39 -8.18 -6.91
N ASP A 24 11.66 -8.43 -7.21
CA ASP A 24 12.61 -9.03 -6.28
C ASP A 24 12.93 -8.10 -5.10
N ASP A 25 12.99 -6.79 -5.34
CA ASP A 25 13.18 -5.79 -4.28
C ASP A 25 11.98 -5.77 -3.31
N ILE A 26 10.76 -5.94 -3.82
CA ILE A 26 9.55 -6.02 -3.00
C ILE A 26 9.60 -7.23 -2.08
N VAL A 27 9.93 -8.40 -2.61
CA VAL A 27 10.02 -9.65 -1.83
C VAL A 27 11.11 -9.53 -0.78
N LYS A 28 12.27 -8.99 -1.16
CA LYS A 28 13.46 -8.95 -0.29
C LYS A 28 13.34 -7.94 0.85
N TYR A 29 12.83 -6.74 0.58
CA TYR A 29 12.89 -5.64 1.54
C TYR A 29 11.55 -5.28 2.19
N PHE A 30 10.42 -5.62 1.56
CA PHE A 30 9.11 -5.15 2.01
C PHE A 30 8.20 -6.27 2.46
N CYS A 31 7.98 -7.29 1.62
CA CYS A 31 7.02 -8.35 1.91
C CYS A 31 7.44 -9.70 1.31
N PRO A 32 8.19 -10.54 2.07
CA PRO A 32 8.65 -11.84 1.58
C PRO A 32 7.53 -12.88 1.42
N LEU A 33 6.38 -12.66 2.06
CA LEU A 33 5.23 -13.56 2.02
C LEU A 33 4.28 -13.31 0.84
N ALA A 34 4.51 -12.26 0.05
CA ALA A 34 3.60 -11.89 -1.04
C ALA A 34 3.70 -12.88 -2.20
N THR A 35 2.55 -13.19 -2.80
CA THR A 35 2.49 -14.02 -4.02
C THR A 35 2.87 -13.20 -5.25
N GLN A 36 3.30 -13.88 -6.32
CA GLN A 36 3.69 -13.21 -7.57
C GLN A 36 2.57 -12.32 -8.14
N LYS A 37 1.30 -12.73 -8.00
CA LYS A 37 0.14 -11.96 -8.43
C LYS A 37 -0.03 -10.68 -7.61
N GLU A 38 0.10 -10.76 -6.29
CA GLU A 38 0.01 -9.61 -5.39
C GLU A 38 1.13 -8.60 -5.63
N ILE A 39 2.35 -9.08 -5.87
CA ILE A 39 3.50 -8.23 -6.20
C ILE A 39 3.25 -7.49 -7.51
N PHE A 40 2.70 -8.17 -8.52
CA PHE A 40 2.36 -7.53 -9.79
C PHE A 40 1.30 -6.43 -9.62
N MET A 41 0.24 -6.70 -8.86
CA MET A 41 -0.79 -5.69 -8.55
C MET A 41 -0.20 -4.50 -7.78
N ALA A 42 0.61 -4.77 -6.75
CA ALA A 42 1.27 -3.74 -5.94
C ALA A 42 2.20 -2.86 -6.81
N LEU A 43 3.02 -3.47 -7.66
CA LEU A 43 3.85 -2.73 -8.61
C LEU A 43 3.04 -1.87 -9.57
N GLY A 44 1.91 -2.38 -10.06
CA GLY A 44 1.00 -1.61 -10.92
C GLY A 44 0.51 -0.33 -10.25
N ILE A 45 0.07 -0.43 -8.99
CA ILE A 45 -0.41 0.70 -8.19
C ILE A 45 0.73 1.67 -7.84
N ILE A 46 1.87 1.14 -7.39
CA ILE A 46 3.04 1.96 -7.03
C ILE A 46 3.51 2.77 -8.24
N LYS A 47 3.56 2.16 -9.44
CA LYS A 47 3.96 2.83 -10.67
C LYS A 47 2.92 3.82 -11.17
N SER A 48 1.64 3.45 -11.20
CA SER A 48 0.57 4.34 -11.69
C SER A 48 0.44 5.59 -10.82
N LEU A 49 0.59 5.43 -9.51
CA LEU A 49 0.52 6.52 -8.55
C LEU A 49 1.88 7.17 -8.29
N LYS A 50 2.99 6.69 -8.87
CA LYS A 50 4.35 7.21 -8.64
C LYS A 50 4.70 7.30 -7.14
N LEU A 51 4.38 6.24 -6.39
CA LEU A 51 4.65 6.15 -4.96
C LEU A 51 6.03 5.53 -4.72
N ASN A 52 6.66 5.89 -3.60
CA ASN A 52 7.95 5.32 -3.21
C ASN A 52 7.86 4.50 -1.90
N PRO A 53 8.06 3.18 -1.93
CA PRO A 53 8.03 2.32 -0.75
C PRO A 53 9.22 2.56 0.20
N PHE A 54 10.37 3.04 -0.30
CA PHE A 54 11.55 3.31 0.54
C PHE A 54 11.40 4.56 1.40
N THR A 55 10.61 5.54 0.96
CA THR A 55 10.39 6.80 1.70
C THR A 55 9.12 6.75 2.56
N HIS A 56 8.63 5.54 2.87
CA HIS A 56 7.40 5.34 3.66
C HIS A 56 6.15 6.01 3.08
N GLU A 57 6.10 6.20 1.76
CA GLU A 57 4.89 6.71 1.09
C GLU A 57 3.87 5.60 0.89
N VAL A 58 4.33 4.36 0.76
CA VAL A 58 3.50 3.17 0.63
C VAL A 58 4.09 2.03 1.45
N HIS A 59 3.23 1.31 2.15
CA HIS A 59 3.55 0.14 2.95
C HIS A 59 2.78 -1.06 2.41
N LEU A 60 3.49 -2.16 2.21
CA LEU A 60 2.92 -3.44 1.80
C LEU A 60 2.83 -4.32 3.04
N ILE A 61 1.61 -4.61 3.49
CA ILE A 61 1.36 -5.36 4.73
C ILE A 61 0.68 -6.67 4.38
N LYS A 62 1.30 -7.79 4.77
CA LYS A 62 0.71 -9.12 4.66
C LYS A 62 0.99 -9.89 5.94
N TYR A 63 -0.06 -10.19 6.69
CA TYR A 63 0.07 -10.85 7.99
C TYR A 63 0.29 -12.37 7.87
N ASP A 64 -0.38 -13.02 6.91
CA ASP A 64 -0.23 -14.44 6.65
C ASP A 64 -0.38 -14.75 5.15
N GLN A 65 -0.14 -16.01 4.76
CA GLN A 65 -0.30 -16.45 3.37
C GLN A 65 -1.76 -16.55 2.90
N ARG A 66 -2.74 -16.51 3.82
CA ARG A 66 -4.16 -16.71 3.54
C ARG A 66 -4.89 -15.40 3.28
N ASN A 67 -4.49 -14.34 3.95
CA ASN A 67 -5.03 -12.99 3.83
C ASN A 67 -4.41 -12.31 2.61
N PRO A 68 -5.19 -11.48 1.90
CA PRO A 68 -4.66 -10.68 0.80
C PRO A 68 -3.58 -9.71 1.28
N LEU A 69 -2.75 -9.25 0.34
CA LEU A 69 -1.81 -8.16 0.57
C LEU A 69 -2.55 -6.82 0.71
N ASP A 70 -2.34 -6.12 1.81
CA ASP A 70 -2.82 -4.76 2.01
C ASP A 70 -1.80 -3.75 1.51
N ILE A 71 -2.26 -2.80 0.69
CA ILE A 71 -1.47 -1.68 0.19
C ILE A 71 -1.92 -0.44 0.94
N VAL A 72 -1.08 0.00 1.87
CA VAL A 72 -1.35 1.15 2.72
C VAL A 72 -0.56 2.35 2.23
N VAL A 73 -1.19 3.51 2.15
CA VAL A 73 -0.49 4.78 1.87
C VAL A 73 -0.20 5.53 3.18
N GLY A 74 0.96 6.20 3.23
CA GLY A 74 1.30 7.10 4.32
C GLY A 74 0.50 8.41 4.25
N TYR A 75 0.02 8.90 5.38
CA TYR A 75 -0.80 10.13 5.44
C TYR A 75 -0.10 11.38 4.83
N GLU A 76 1.24 11.43 4.89
CA GLU A 76 2.05 12.52 4.34
C GLU A 76 1.95 12.63 2.81
N VAL A 77 1.61 11.54 2.12
CA VAL A 77 1.46 11.55 0.67
C VAL A 77 0.28 12.43 0.26
N TYR A 78 -0.82 12.39 1.02
CA TYR A 78 -1.98 13.24 0.77
C TYR A 78 -1.61 14.73 0.91
N LEU A 79 -0.82 15.08 1.93
CA LEU A 79 -0.32 16.44 2.15
C LEU A 79 0.54 16.91 0.97
N LYS A 80 1.58 16.13 0.63
CA LYS A 80 2.52 16.46 -0.47
C LYS A 80 1.81 16.63 -1.80
N ARG A 81 0.81 15.78 -2.09
CA ARG A 81 0.03 15.87 -3.33
C ARG A 81 -0.91 17.05 -3.33
N ALA A 82 -1.59 17.34 -2.23
CA ALA A 82 -2.43 18.52 -2.10
C ALA A 82 -1.62 19.81 -2.31
N GLU A 83 -0.39 19.88 -1.77
CA GLU A 83 0.53 20.99 -2.03
C GLU A 83 0.93 21.11 -3.51
N ARG A 84 1.22 19.98 -4.18
CA ARG A 84 1.57 19.97 -5.61
C ARG A 84 0.47 20.54 -6.51
N THR A 85 -0.79 20.49 -6.09
CA THR A 85 -1.89 21.12 -6.83
C THR A 85 -1.80 22.65 -6.88
N GLY A 86 -1.07 23.26 -5.95
CA GLY A 86 -1.00 24.71 -5.75
C GLY A 86 -2.28 25.34 -5.18
N LYS A 87 -3.35 24.56 -5.01
CA LYS A 87 -4.66 25.01 -4.52
C LYS A 87 -4.78 24.98 -2.99
N LEU A 88 -3.92 24.25 -2.29
CA LEU A 88 -3.89 24.24 -0.84
C LEU A 88 -3.42 25.60 -0.31
N ASP A 89 -4.20 26.19 0.60
CA ASP A 89 -3.91 27.47 1.25
C ASP A 89 -3.58 27.32 2.75
N GLY A 90 -3.79 26.12 3.29
CA GLY A 90 -3.49 25.79 4.68
C GLY A 90 -4.44 24.72 5.19
N TRP A 91 -4.13 24.16 6.36
CA TRP A 91 -5.00 23.21 7.04
C TRP A 91 -4.71 23.20 8.54
N GLN A 92 -5.68 22.76 9.32
CA GLN A 92 -5.59 22.60 10.77
C GLN A 92 -6.24 21.28 11.16
N CYS A 93 -5.62 20.53 12.06
CA CYS A 93 -6.23 19.33 12.63
C CYS A 93 -6.10 19.33 14.14
N ASP A 94 -7.17 18.92 14.81
CA ASP A 94 -7.09 18.66 16.24
C ASP A 94 -8.07 17.59 16.69
N ILE A 95 -8.01 17.24 17.97
CA ILE A 95 -8.92 16.28 18.59
C ILE A 95 -9.74 16.97 19.66
N ASN A 96 -11.05 16.78 19.57
CA ASN A 96 -11.95 17.10 20.65
C ASN A 96 -12.06 15.88 21.58
N LYS A 97 -11.41 15.96 22.74
CA LYS A 97 -11.37 14.89 23.74
C LYS A 97 -12.72 14.63 24.41
N GLU A 98 -13.56 15.65 24.55
CA GLU A 98 -14.88 15.52 25.19
C GLU A 98 -15.84 14.69 24.33
N LYS A 99 -15.80 14.93 23.01
CA LYS A 99 -16.64 14.20 22.04
C LYS A 99 -15.97 12.95 21.46
N ASN A 100 -14.70 12.73 21.79
CA ASN A 100 -13.85 11.70 21.19
C ASN A 100 -13.84 11.73 19.65
N VAL A 101 -13.68 12.92 19.07
CA VAL A 101 -13.62 13.11 17.60
C VAL A 101 -12.31 13.76 17.20
N ALA A 102 -11.74 13.33 16.07
CA ALA A 102 -10.71 14.08 15.36
C ALA A 102 -11.36 14.91 14.26
N TRP A 103 -10.94 16.16 14.11
CA TRP A 103 -11.46 17.03 13.08
C TRP A 103 -10.32 17.67 12.29
N ILE A 104 -10.64 18.04 11.06
CA ILE A 104 -9.73 18.75 10.17
C ILE A 104 -10.47 19.90 9.46
N LYS A 105 -9.79 21.03 9.34
CA LYS A 105 -10.16 22.14 8.47
C LYS A 105 -9.14 22.31 7.36
N ILE A 106 -9.60 22.41 6.12
CA ILE A 106 -8.72 22.59 4.96
C ILE A 106 -9.16 23.84 4.20
N TRP A 107 -8.22 24.76 4.01
CA TRP A 107 -8.42 25.95 3.19
C TRP A 107 -7.91 25.67 1.79
N ARG A 108 -8.77 25.90 0.80
CA ARG A 108 -8.43 25.83 -0.61
C ARG A 108 -8.60 27.22 -1.21
N LYS A 109 -7.65 27.62 -2.05
CA LYS A 109 -7.65 28.95 -2.72
C LYS A 109 -8.85 29.14 -3.65
N ASP A 110 -9.41 28.05 -4.17
CA ASP A 110 -10.57 28.07 -5.06
C ASP A 110 -11.91 28.01 -4.32
N TRP A 111 -11.91 27.90 -2.98
CA TRP A 111 -13.12 27.85 -2.16
C TRP A 111 -13.26 29.11 -1.30
N LYS A 112 -14.50 29.53 -1.06
CA LYS A 112 -14.80 30.68 -0.20
C LYS A 112 -14.77 30.33 1.29
N GLU A 113 -15.17 29.09 1.62
CA GLU A 113 -15.21 28.58 2.98
C GLU A 113 -14.28 27.38 3.11
N PRO A 114 -13.66 27.18 4.28
CA PRO A 114 -12.84 26.00 4.52
C PRO A 114 -13.68 24.73 4.51
N PHE A 115 -13.10 23.66 3.99
CA PHE A 115 -13.64 22.32 4.21
C PHE A 115 -13.55 21.98 5.70
N TYR A 116 -14.60 21.40 6.27
CA TYR A 116 -14.57 20.83 7.61
C TYR A 116 -14.97 19.36 7.53
N TRP A 117 -14.19 18.49 8.16
CA TRP A 117 -14.48 17.07 8.28
C TRP A 117 -14.16 16.57 9.69
N GLU A 118 -14.99 15.67 10.20
CA GLU A 118 -14.82 15.06 11.50
C GLU A 118 -14.93 13.54 11.43
N VAL A 119 -14.17 12.88 12.30
CA VAL A 119 -14.02 11.44 12.37
C VAL A 119 -14.23 11.01 13.81
N ASN A 120 -15.14 10.06 14.02
CA ASN A 120 -15.41 9.51 15.33
C ASN A 120 -14.33 8.50 15.71
N LEU A 121 -13.55 8.77 16.77
CA LEU A 121 -12.42 7.93 17.14
C LEU A 121 -12.85 6.54 17.64
N ASN A 122 -14.08 6.41 18.14
CA ASN A 122 -14.63 5.12 18.58
C ASN A 122 -14.77 4.11 17.43
N GLU A 123 -14.88 4.59 16.19
CA GLU A 123 -14.97 3.71 15.01
C GLU A 123 -13.63 3.03 14.71
N PHE A 124 -12.51 3.66 15.08
CA PHE A 124 -11.16 3.25 14.72
C PHE A 124 -10.37 2.65 15.89
N ASP A 125 -10.63 3.07 17.14
CA ASP A 125 -9.98 2.48 18.31
C ASP A 125 -10.54 1.08 18.61
N LYS A 126 -9.90 0.06 18.01
CA LYS A 126 -10.21 -1.36 18.26
C LYS A 126 -9.36 -1.97 19.38
N GLY A 127 -8.76 -1.14 20.24
CA GLY A 127 -7.95 -1.61 21.37
C GLY A 127 -6.58 -2.18 20.97
N GLN A 128 -6.11 -1.86 19.77
CA GLN A 128 -4.77 -2.20 19.30
C GLN A 128 -3.69 -1.47 20.12
N ALA A 129 -2.49 -2.05 20.19
CA ALA A 129 -1.39 -1.52 21.01
C ALA A 129 -1.02 -0.07 20.62
N THR A 130 -0.95 0.24 19.32
CA THR A 130 -0.62 1.57 18.83
C THR A 130 -1.67 2.60 19.23
N TRP A 131 -2.96 2.29 19.06
CA TRP A 131 -4.07 3.15 19.45
C TRP A 131 -4.10 3.43 20.96
N LYS A 132 -3.73 2.45 21.80
CA LYS A 132 -3.58 2.65 23.25
C LYS A 132 -2.42 3.56 23.61
N SER A 133 -1.30 3.45 22.90
CA SER A 133 -0.08 4.22 23.19
C SER A 133 -0.12 5.66 22.69
N ILE A 134 -0.69 5.90 21.51
CA ILE A 134 -0.67 7.20 20.81
C ILE A 134 -2.03 7.53 20.14
N PRO A 135 -3.16 7.50 20.87
CA PRO A 135 -4.51 7.63 20.29
C PRO A 135 -4.72 8.95 19.55
N THR A 136 -4.16 10.04 20.10
CA THR A 136 -4.31 11.38 19.52
C THR A 136 -3.63 11.49 18.15
N PHE A 137 -2.45 10.89 17.99
CA PHE A 137 -1.75 10.94 16.72
C PHE A 137 -2.44 10.09 15.66
N MET A 138 -2.91 8.90 16.04
CA MET A 138 -3.65 8.00 15.15
C MET A 138 -4.94 8.65 14.64
N GLY A 139 -5.74 9.23 15.55
CA GLY A 139 -6.95 9.96 15.17
C GLY A 139 -6.70 11.11 14.19
N LYS A 140 -5.62 11.88 14.41
CA LYS A 140 -5.23 12.96 13.49
C LYS A 140 -4.86 12.42 12.11
N LYS A 141 -4.16 11.28 12.01
CA LYS A 141 -3.84 10.66 10.71
C LYS A 141 -5.10 10.28 9.94
N VAL A 142 -6.09 9.69 10.61
CA VAL A 142 -7.36 9.31 9.96
C VAL A 142 -8.09 10.53 9.44
N ALA A 143 -8.24 11.58 10.27
CA ALA A 143 -8.88 12.82 9.86
C ALA A 143 -8.15 13.48 8.68
N ILE A 144 -6.81 13.50 8.69
CA ILE A 144 -6.01 14.03 7.58
C ILE A 144 -6.25 13.23 6.29
N ALA A 145 -6.14 11.91 6.33
CA ALA A 145 -6.31 11.09 5.12
C ALA A 145 -7.71 11.25 4.50
N GLN A 146 -8.77 11.16 5.32
CA GLN A 146 -10.14 11.35 4.84
C GLN A 146 -10.38 12.76 4.34
N GLY A 147 -10.01 13.76 5.15
CA GLY A 147 -10.22 15.16 4.83
C GLY A 147 -9.56 15.56 3.52
N PHE A 148 -8.29 15.18 3.31
CA PHE A 148 -7.59 15.52 2.08
C PHE A 148 -8.12 14.76 0.86
N ARG A 149 -8.51 13.49 0.98
CA ARG A 149 -9.14 12.77 -0.15
C ARG A 149 -10.47 13.40 -0.57
N LEU A 150 -11.28 13.82 0.39
CA LEU A 150 -12.55 14.51 0.12
C LEU A 150 -12.33 15.94 -0.40
N ALA A 151 -11.32 16.63 0.12
CA ALA A 151 -11.00 17.98 -0.31
C ALA A 151 -10.27 18.04 -1.66
N PHE A 152 -9.60 16.98 -2.13
CA PHE A 152 -8.90 16.95 -3.42
C PHE A 152 -9.21 15.65 -4.21
N PRO A 153 -10.48 15.43 -4.60
CA PRO A 153 -10.93 14.15 -5.15
C PRO A 153 -10.25 13.79 -6.47
N ASP A 154 -9.96 14.77 -7.33
CA ASP A 154 -9.33 14.52 -8.64
C ASP A 154 -7.91 13.92 -8.51
N GLU A 155 -7.17 14.31 -7.48
CA GLU A 155 -5.76 13.94 -7.28
C GLU A 155 -5.60 12.78 -6.29
N LEU A 156 -6.53 12.68 -5.33
CA LEU A 156 -6.43 11.80 -4.17
C LEU A 156 -7.56 10.76 -4.08
N GLY A 157 -8.61 10.85 -4.90
CA GLY A 157 -9.76 9.93 -4.84
C GLY A 157 -9.41 8.48 -5.18
N GLY A 158 -8.42 8.26 -6.05
CA GLY A 158 -7.93 6.92 -6.42
C GLY A 158 -6.80 6.38 -5.53
N MET A 159 -6.46 7.08 -4.44
CA MET A 159 -5.37 6.66 -3.56
C MET A 159 -5.81 5.53 -2.63
N PRO A 160 -4.97 4.50 -2.41
CA PRO A 160 -5.24 3.49 -1.41
C PRO A 160 -5.48 4.09 -0.02
N TYR A 161 -6.20 3.37 0.83
CA TYR A 161 -6.51 3.80 2.18
C TYR A 161 -5.29 3.78 3.11
N ILE A 162 -5.38 4.49 4.23
CA ILE A 162 -4.39 4.33 5.30
C ILE A 162 -4.68 3.04 6.08
N LYS A 163 -3.69 2.56 6.83
CA LYS A 163 -3.78 1.31 7.59
C LYS A 163 -5.01 1.29 8.51
N GLU A 164 -5.21 2.41 9.20
CA GLU A 164 -6.25 2.60 10.19
C GLU A 164 -7.66 2.45 9.61
N GLU A 165 -7.85 2.71 8.31
CA GLU A 165 -9.15 2.60 7.66
C GLU A 165 -9.42 1.21 7.12
N ILE A 166 -8.41 0.55 6.55
CA ILE A 166 -8.52 -0.83 6.06
C ILE A 166 -8.98 -1.75 7.20
N GLU A 167 -8.42 -1.57 8.39
CA GLU A 167 -8.77 -2.35 9.58
C GLU A 167 -10.25 -2.20 10.00
N VAL A 168 -10.86 -1.05 9.71
CA VAL A 168 -12.30 -0.84 9.95
C VAL A 168 -13.14 -1.54 8.87
N TYR A 169 -12.77 -1.40 7.61
CA TYR A 169 -13.51 -2.01 6.49
C TYR A 169 -13.40 -3.53 6.45
N ASP A 170 -12.24 -4.11 6.80
CA ASP A 170 -12.05 -5.57 6.86
C ASP A 170 -12.86 -6.23 7.98
N MET A 171 -13.12 -5.53 9.08
CA MET A 171 -14.00 -6.03 10.14
C MET A 171 -15.48 -6.10 9.71
N HIS A 172 -15.91 -5.20 8.84
CA HIS A 172 -17.24 -5.25 8.21
C HIS A 172 -17.26 -6.18 6.97
N GLY A 173 -16.10 -6.69 6.56
CA GLY A 173 -15.86 -7.43 5.32
C GLY A 173 -15.64 -8.94 5.47
N LYS A 174 -16.04 -9.58 6.57
CA LYS A 174 -16.30 -11.04 6.50
C LYS A 174 -17.51 -11.24 5.58
N SER A 175 -17.19 -11.54 4.32
CA SER A 175 -18.05 -11.71 3.14
C SER A 175 -18.46 -10.44 2.40
N ILE A 176 -17.60 -9.97 1.49
CA ILE A 176 -17.97 -9.93 0.06
C ILE A 176 -16.75 -10.34 -0.76
N SER A 177 -16.71 -11.60 -1.21
CA SER A 177 -15.92 -11.97 -2.38
C SER A 177 -16.59 -11.29 -3.57
N THR A 178 -16.28 -10.02 -3.85
CA THR A 178 -16.60 -9.41 -5.14
C THR A 178 -15.67 -10.01 -6.18
N LYS A 179 -15.94 -11.25 -6.59
CA LYS A 179 -15.84 -11.53 -8.02
C LYS A 179 -16.84 -10.56 -8.64
N PRO A 180 -16.42 -9.62 -9.49
CA PRO A 180 -17.39 -8.86 -10.25
C PRO A 180 -18.11 -9.88 -11.14
N ASP A 181 -19.41 -10.11 -10.92
CA ASP A 181 -20.28 -10.76 -11.90
C ASP A 181 -20.41 -9.79 -13.09
N VAL A 182 -19.36 -9.71 -13.90
CA VAL A 182 -19.47 -9.20 -15.27
C VAL A 182 -19.90 -10.40 -16.09
N GLU A 183 -21.19 -10.46 -16.42
CA GLU A 183 -21.68 -11.31 -17.49
C GLU A 183 -20.98 -10.88 -18.78
N ILE A 184 -19.94 -11.63 -19.17
CA ILE A 184 -19.31 -11.48 -20.48
C ILE A 184 -20.36 -11.87 -21.52
N PRO A 185 -20.74 -10.99 -22.46
CA PRO A 185 -21.72 -11.34 -23.49
C PRO A 185 -21.23 -12.55 -24.30
N LYS A 186 -22.13 -13.55 -24.43
CA LYS A 186 -21.94 -14.81 -25.17
C LYS A 186 -21.58 -14.55 -26.64
N ALA A 187 -20.29 -14.54 -26.95
CA ALA A 187 -19.79 -14.71 -28.31
C ALA A 187 -18.33 -15.14 -28.27
N ILE A 188 -18.08 -16.43 -28.03
CA ILE A 188 -17.10 -17.32 -28.67
C ILE A 188 -17.41 -18.70 -28.07
N GLU A 189 -18.33 -19.45 -28.70
CA GLU A 189 -18.49 -20.88 -28.46
C GLU A 189 -17.35 -21.64 -29.17
N ASP A 190 -16.65 -22.43 -28.37
CA ASP A 190 -16.22 -23.80 -28.62
C ASP A 190 -15.32 -24.12 -29.83
N LYS A 191 -14.02 -24.26 -29.53
CA LYS A 191 -13.30 -25.49 -29.88
C LYS A 191 -12.61 -26.04 -28.63
N GLU A 192 -13.27 -27.01 -28.00
CA GLU A 192 -12.66 -27.84 -26.96
C GLU A 192 -11.47 -28.62 -27.55
N ILE A 193 -10.28 -28.42 -26.98
CA ILE A 193 -9.17 -29.37 -27.08
C ILE A 193 -9.20 -30.17 -25.77
N PRO A 194 -9.40 -31.51 -25.80
CA PRO A 194 -9.55 -32.31 -24.58
C PRO A 194 -8.29 -32.27 -23.69
N LEU A 195 -8.45 -31.83 -22.43
CA LEU A 195 -7.41 -31.91 -21.40
C LEU A 195 -7.54 -33.27 -20.69
N GLN A 196 -6.72 -34.25 -21.10
CA GLN A 196 -6.56 -35.50 -20.34
C GLN A 196 -5.90 -35.19 -18.99
N GLN A 197 -6.62 -35.41 -17.89
CA GLN A 197 -6.08 -35.38 -16.54
C GLN A 197 -5.55 -36.78 -16.21
N GLU A 198 -4.23 -36.98 -16.22
CA GLU A 198 -3.64 -38.08 -15.46
C GLU A 198 -3.57 -37.69 -13.98
N PRO A 199 -3.94 -38.59 -13.05
CA PRO A 199 -3.84 -38.33 -11.62
C PRO A 199 -2.38 -38.04 -11.21
N PRO A 200 -2.12 -37.11 -10.26
CA PRO A 200 -0.76 -36.81 -9.84
C PRO A 200 -0.08 -38.05 -9.27
N LYS A 201 1.03 -38.48 -9.88
CA LYS A 201 1.92 -39.50 -9.30
C LYS A 201 2.48 -38.97 -7.98
N GLU A 202 2.34 -39.78 -6.94
CA GLU A 202 2.83 -39.52 -5.59
C GLU A 202 4.36 -39.46 -5.60
N ILE A 203 4.92 -38.25 -5.45
CA ILE A 203 6.38 -38.06 -5.37
C ILE A 203 6.79 -38.20 -3.90
N GLU A 204 7.58 -39.24 -3.62
CA GLU A 204 8.15 -39.58 -2.32
C GLU A 204 8.82 -38.37 -1.65
N LYS A 205 8.28 -37.97 -0.50
CA LYS A 205 8.89 -36.97 0.40
C LYS A 205 10.09 -37.58 1.11
N THR A 206 11.24 -37.68 0.45
CA THR A 206 12.49 -37.94 1.18
C THR A 206 13.69 -37.25 0.54
N ASN A 207 14.52 -36.64 1.40
CA ASN A 207 15.93 -36.27 1.21
C ASN A 207 16.38 -34.91 0.66
N VAL A 208 15.53 -34.01 0.15
CA VAL A 208 16.04 -32.69 -0.28
C VAL A 208 16.42 -31.79 0.92
N TYR A 209 15.61 -31.76 1.98
CA TYR A 209 15.91 -30.95 3.18
C TYR A 209 17.13 -31.45 3.97
N LYS A 210 17.39 -32.77 3.98
CA LYS A 210 18.60 -33.32 4.61
C LYS A 210 19.87 -32.97 3.82
N GLN A 211 19.83 -33.04 2.49
CA GLN A 211 20.96 -32.62 1.64
C GLN A 211 21.26 -31.13 1.78
N ILE A 212 20.24 -30.28 1.90
CA ILE A 212 20.44 -28.84 2.12
C ILE A 212 21.11 -28.60 3.49
N LEU A 213 20.64 -29.24 4.56
CA LEU A 213 21.22 -29.10 5.90
C LEU A 213 22.65 -29.66 6.00
N ASP A 214 22.95 -30.78 5.35
CA ASP A 214 24.31 -31.34 5.30
C ASP A 214 25.28 -30.44 4.53
N ASN A 215 24.80 -29.77 3.47
CA ASN A 215 25.58 -28.80 2.71
C ASN A 215 25.84 -27.51 3.53
N PHE A 216 24.86 -27.04 4.31
CA PHE A 216 25.06 -25.93 5.25
C PHE A 216 26.05 -26.29 6.38
N ALA A 217 25.99 -27.52 6.90
CA ALA A 217 26.92 -28.00 7.93
C ALA A 217 28.37 -28.10 7.41
N LYS A 218 28.57 -28.57 6.17
CA LYS A 218 29.88 -28.61 5.52
C LYS A 218 30.43 -27.23 5.19
N ALA A 219 29.57 -26.27 4.81
CA ALA A 219 29.96 -24.89 4.57
C ALA A 219 30.42 -24.18 5.85
N LYS A 220 29.77 -24.45 6.98
CA LYS A 220 30.17 -23.89 8.29
C LYS A 220 31.52 -24.42 8.79
N LYS A 221 31.89 -25.66 8.44
CA LYS A 221 33.18 -26.26 8.82
C LYS A 221 34.36 -25.67 8.03
N LYS A 222 34.14 -25.23 6.79
CA LYS A 222 35.17 -24.60 5.94
C LYS A 222 35.48 -23.15 6.28
N VAL A 223 34.60 -22.45 6.99
CA VAL A 223 34.78 -21.02 7.34
C VAL A 223 35.34 -20.85 8.76
N GLY A 224 35.51 -21.93 9.51
CA GLY A 224 35.98 -21.93 10.90
C GLY A 224 37.45 -22.32 11.11
N GLU A 225 38.26 -22.48 10.07
CA GLU A 225 39.68 -22.89 10.18
C GLU A 225 40.70 -21.84 9.70
N ASP A 226 40.29 -20.62 9.34
CA ASP A 226 41.21 -19.53 8.92
C ASP A 226 41.09 -18.25 9.77
N ILE A 227 40.78 -18.40 11.06
CA ILE A 227 40.95 -17.34 12.06
C ILE A 227 41.26 -17.99 13.41
N TYR A 228 42.54 -18.31 13.62
CA TYR A 228 43.33 -18.06 14.83
C TYR A 228 44.81 -18.23 14.50
#